data_AF-A0A353HC10-F1
#
_entry.id   AF-A0A353HC10-F1
#
_cell.length_a   1.000
_cell.length_b   1.000
_cell.length_c   1.000
_cell.angle_alpha   90.00
_cell.angle_beta   90.00
_cell.angle_gamma   90.00
#
_symmetry.space_group_name_H-M   'P 1'
#
loop_
_entity.id
_entity.type
_entity.pdbx_description
1 polymer ?
#
loop_
_entity_poly.entity_id
_entity_poly.type
_entity_poly.pdbx_seq_one_letter_code
_entity_poly.pdbx_strand_id
1 'polypeptide(L)'
;MYEEKFLTDLIKSCINDEKISVNYSSEIDFRAFIRLVDKQKLHVLAYIGLIKNNIFKDKVQYLKKEVYKDLLKNSYQEKETEKLLRIFDQNDIFCIPLKGYNLKKLYPSSDMRFLTDFDCLVKKSDYPKIKKILKDTEFIYDKQTVKHLSYRTPSGLLYEIHGKLYGRFLDENFEKNLFNCKKADGYETILQLDKENEYLITQAHLASHFLSGGIGVRNIIDLYLLNKQDLDRNRLNELLEKYNLKSFNEKFVKIAKILFDGEPSDEYSDNLINYV
;
A
#
# COMPACT_ATOMS: atom_id res chain seq x y z
N MET A 1 -10.93 -9.99 -18.21
CA MET A 1 -10.03 -9.79 -19.38
C MET A 1 -10.14 -8.38 -19.98
N TYR A 2 -11.29 -7.93 -20.52
CA TYR A 2 -11.38 -6.58 -21.13
C TYR A 2 -11.44 -5.44 -20.10
N GLU A 3 -12.26 -5.56 -19.05
CA GLU A 3 -12.37 -4.56 -17.97
C GLU A 3 -11.10 -4.45 -17.13
N GLU A 4 -10.40 -5.57 -16.92
CA GLU A 4 -9.12 -5.62 -16.20
C GLU A 4 -8.00 -4.95 -16.98
N LYS A 5 -7.91 -5.21 -18.28
CA LYS A 5 -6.98 -4.51 -19.16
C LYS A 5 -7.30 -3.01 -19.19
N PHE A 6 -8.57 -2.64 -19.31
CA PHE A 6 -8.98 -1.25 -19.28
C PHE A 6 -8.62 -0.57 -17.95
N LEU A 7 -8.85 -1.22 -16.82
CA LEU A 7 -8.45 -0.71 -15.51
C LEU A 7 -6.92 -0.53 -15.41
N THR A 8 -6.16 -1.52 -15.90
CA THR A 8 -4.69 -1.44 -15.96
C THR A 8 -4.21 -0.27 -16.82
N ASP A 9 -4.81 -0.04 -17.99
CA ASP A 9 -4.47 1.08 -18.87
C ASP A 9 -4.81 2.45 -18.23
N LEU A 10 -5.92 2.53 -17.50
CA LEU A 10 -6.26 3.73 -16.71
C LEU A 10 -5.22 3.97 -15.61
N ILE A 11 -4.81 2.92 -14.89
CA ILE A 11 -3.77 3.01 -13.86
C ILE A 11 -2.45 3.47 -14.49
N LYS A 12 -2.00 2.81 -15.56
CA LYS A 12 -0.79 3.16 -16.33
C LYS A 12 -0.81 4.64 -16.74
N SER A 13 -1.93 5.10 -17.31
CA SER A 13 -2.14 6.49 -17.70
C SER A 13 -2.01 7.47 -16.53
N CYS A 14 -2.52 7.10 -15.36
CA CYS A 14 -2.37 7.91 -14.15
C CYS A 14 -0.91 7.94 -13.66
N ILE A 15 -0.26 6.79 -13.53
CA ILE A 15 1.05 6.68 -12.87
C ILE A 15 2.25 7.08 -13.74
N ASN A 16 2.15 6.92 -15.06
CA ASN A 16 3.23 7.26 -16.02
C ASN A 16 2.99 8.59 -16.75
N ASP A 17 1.91 9.27 -16.43
CA ASP A 17 1.45 10.49 -17.12
C ASP A 17 1.12 10.31 -18.62
N GLU A 18 0.83 9.09 -19.08
CA GLU A 18 0.58 8.78 -20.50
C GLU A 18 -0.91 8.82 -20.86
N LYS A 19 -1.24 8.96 -22.15
CA LYS A 19 -2.62 8.82 -22.66
C LYS A 19 -2.87 7.39 -23.14
N ILE A 20 -4.09 6.90 -22.94
CA ILE A 20 -4.52 5.63 -23.50
C ILE A 20 -4.68 5.78 -25.02
N SER A 21 -3.99 4.93 -25.78
CA SER A 21 -4.06 4.89 -27.25
C SER A 21 -5.16 3.97 -27.79
N VAL A 22 -5.65 3.05 -26.97
CA VAL A 22 -6.69 2.08 -27.33
C VAL A 22 -8.09 2.70 -27.21
N ASN A 23 -8.96 2.43 -28.19
CA ASN A 23 -10.35 2.89 -28.16
C ASN A 23 -11.27 1.87 -27.48
N TYR A 24 -11.64 2.14 -26.22
CA TYR A 24 -12.45 1.24 -25.39
C TYR A 24 -13.98 1.51 -25.45
N SER A 25 -14.46 2.44 -26.29
CA SER A 25 -15.82 3.00 -26.13
C SER A 25 -16.99 2.01 -26.27
N SER A 26 -16.82 0.90 -26.99
CA SER A 26 -17.89 -0.09 -27.26
C SER A 26 -17.70 -1.45 -26.61
N GLU A 27 -16.51 -1.76 -26.08
CA GLU A 27 -16.16 -3.12 -25.63
C GLU A 27 -16.29 -3.31 -24.10
N ILE A 28 -16.42 -2.23 -23.34
CA ILE A 28 -16.43 -2.26 -21.87
C ILE A 28 -17.86 -2.34 -21.32
N ASP A 29 -18.17 -3.42 -20.59
CA ASP A 29 -19.34 -3.42 -19.70
C ASP A 29 -19.03 -2.52 -18.50
N PHE A 30 -19.53 -1.29 -18.56
CA PHE A 30 -19.27 -0.31 -17.51
C PHE A 30 -19.80 -0.75 -16.13
N ARG A 31 -20.85 -1.58 -16.06
CA ARG A 31 -21.31 -2.10 -14.76
C ARG A 31 -20.33 -3.13 -14.20
N ALA A 32 -19.78 -4.00 -15.06
CA ALA A 32 -18.72 -4.93 -14.67
C ALA A 32 -17.45 -4.19 -14.23
N PHE A 33 -17.07 -3.14 -14.97
CA PHE A 33 -15.95 -2.28 -14.63
C PHE A 33 -16.11 -1.63 -13.24
N ILE A 34 -17.28 -1.06 -12.92
CA ILE A 34 -17.52 -0.48 -11.58
C ILE A 34 -17.38 -1.54 -10.48
N ARG A 35 -17.94 -2.75 -10.67
CA ARG A 35 -17.78 -3.85 -9.70
C ARG A 35 -16.31 -4.24 -9.50
N LEU A 36 -15.51 -4.24 -10.57
CA LEU A 36 -14.08 -4.50 -10.50
C LEU A 36 -13.35 -3.41 -9.69
N VAL A 37 -13.64 -2.14 -9.98
CA VAL A 37 -13.09 -0.99 -9.25
C VAL A 37 -13.47 -1.05 -7.76
N ASP A 38 -14.72 -1.39 -7.45
CA ASP A 38 -15.22 -1.55 -6.08
C ASP A 38 -14.51 -2.66 -5.31
N LYS A 39 -14.27 -3.80 -5.98
CA LYS A 39 -13.56 -4.96 -5.43
C LYS A 39 -12.10 -4.63 -5.14
N GLN A 40 -11.43 -3.93 -6.06
CA GLN A 40 -10.02 -3.55 -5.94
C GLN A 40 -9.79 -2.27 -5.12
N LYS A 41 -10.86 -1.54 -4.75
CA LYS A 41 -10.80 -0.26 -4.02
C LYS A 41 -9.94 0.78 -4.73
N LEU A 42 -10.22 1.02 -6.02
CA LEU A 42 -9.45 1.91 -6.90
C LEU A 42 -10.29 3.04 -7.47
N HIS A 43 -11.31 3.50 -6.74
CA HIS A 43 -12.28 4.50 -7.21
C HIS A 43 -11.62 5.79 -7.67
N VAL A 44 -10.71 6.33 -6.87
CA VAL A 44 -9.99 7.57 -7.18
C VAL A 44 -9.14 7.42 -8.45
N LEU A 45 -8.37 6.33 -8.56
CA LEU A 45 -7.56 6.03 -9.74
C LEU A 45 -8.41 5.88 -11.01
N ALA A 46 -9.48 5.08 -10.94
CA ALA A 46 -10.39 4.89 -12.07
C ALA A 46 -11.04 6.21 -12.49
N TYR A 47 -11.51 7.01 -11.53
CA TYR A 47 -12.12 8.31 -11.80
C TYR A 47 -11.14 9.27 -12.49
N ILE A 48 -9.92 9.41 -11.96
CA ILE A 48 -8.90 10.28 -12.55
C ILE A 48 -8.52 9.79 -13.93
N GLY A 49 -8.32 8.49 -14.12
CA GLY A 49 -8.00 7.90 -15.42
C GLY A 49 -9.06 8.21 -16.48
N LEU A 50 -10.34 8.07 -16.14
CA LEU A 50 -11.45 8.35 -17.07
C LEU A 50 -11.51 9.83 -17.46
N ILE A 51 -11.40 10.74 -16.48
CA ILE A 51 -11.37 12.19 -16.72
C ILE A 51 -10.17 12.56 -17.58
N LYS A 52 -8.98 12.07 -17.20
CA LYS A 52 -7.72 12.34 -17.90
C LYS A 52 -7.81 11.91 -19.35
N ASN A 53 -8.35 10.73 -19.64
CA ASN A 53 -8.38 10.20 -21.00
C ASN A 53 -9.63 10.63 -21.80
N ASN A 54 -10.56 11.38 -21.20
CA ASN A 54 -11.80 11.76 -21.86
C ASN A 54 -12.61 10.53 -22.37
N ILE A 55 -12.65 9.47 -21.56
CA ILE A 55 -13.35 8.22 -21.88
C ILE A 55 -14.54 8.07 -20.92
N PHE A 56 -15.71 7.68 -21.44
CA PHE A 56 -16.95 7.49 -20.65
C PHE A 56 -17.30 8.68 -19.74
N LYS A 57 -17.15 9.92 -20.24
CA LYS A 57 -17.42 11.16 -19.51
C LYS A 57 -18.81 11.20 -18.87
N ASP A 58 -19.82 10.71 -19.58
CA ASP A 58 -21.21 10.59 -19.17
C ASP A 58 -21.43 9.57 -18.04
N LYS A 59 -20.51 8.61 -17.89
CA LYS A 59 -20.58 7.55 -16.87
C LYS A 59 -19.68 7.80 -15.67
N VAL A 60 -18.74 8.75 -15.74
CA VAL A 60 -17.83 9.07 -14.62
C VAL A 60 -18.58 9.46 -13.33
N GLN A 61 -19.80 9.99 -13.48
CA GLN A 61 -20.68 10.34 -12.36
C GLN A 61 -21.04 9.15 -11.46
N TYR A 62 -21.03 7.90 -11.98
CA TYR A 62 -21.30 6.70 -11.19
C TYR A 62 -20.21 6.41 -10.15
N LEU A 63 -18.98 6.93 -10.33
CA LEU A 63 -17.88 6.80 -9.37
C LEU A 63 -17.84 7.92 -8.33
N LYS A 64 -18.44 9.09 -8.62
CA LYS A 64 -18.28 10.31 -7.79
C LYS A 64 -18.58 10.06 -6.32
N LYS A 65 -19.68 9.38 -6.01
CA LYS A 65 -20.09 9.12 -4.62
C LYS A 65 -19.02 8.35 -3.84
N GLU A 66 -18.48 7.29 -4.42
CA GLU A 66 -17.45 6.48 -3.76
C GLU A 66 -16.10 7.20 -3.72
N VAL A 67 -15.74 7.94 -4.78
CA VAL A 67 -14.56 8.82 -4.78
C VAL A 67 -14.62 9.83 -3.63
N TYR A 68 -15.75 10.54 -3.45
CA TYR A 68 -15.88 11.49 -2.34
C TYR A 68 -15.75 10.81 -0.97
N LYS A 69 -16.32 9.61 -0.80
CA LYS A 69 -16.15 8.85 0.44
C LYS A 69 -14.69 8.46 0.69
N ASP A 70 -14.00 8.00 -0.35
CA ASP A 70 -12.59 7.62 -0.25
C ASP A 70 -11.71 8.82 0.12
N LEU A 71 -11.93 9.98 -0.52
CA LEU A 71 -11.22 11.22 -0.21
C LEU A 71 -11.48 11.69 1.23
N LEU A 72 -12.74 11.68 1.67
CA LEU A 72 -13.08 12.02 3.05
C LEU A 72 -12.39 11.07 4.03
N LYS A 73 -12.44 9.77 3.76
CA LYS A 73 -11.82 8.75 4.61
C LYS A 73 -10.30 8.88 4.66
N ASN A 74 -9.64 9.17 3.53
CA ASN A 74 -8.21 9.46 3.48
C ASN A 74 -7.86 10.67 4.35
N SER A 75 -8.63 11.77 4.24
CA SER A 75 -8.41 12.98 5.04
C SER A 75 -8.58 12.73 6.54
N TYR A 76 -9.62 11.98 6.94
CA TYR A 76 -9.79 11.56 8.33
C TYR A 76 -8.61 10.70 8.79
N GLN A 77 -8.17 9.74 7.97
CA GLN A 77 -7.07 8.86 8.33
C GLN A 77 -5.76 9.63 8.50
N GLU A 78 -5.45 10.61 7.66
CA GLU A 78 -4.26 11.45 7.82
C GLU A 78 -4.27 12.17 9.16
N LYS A 79 -5.40 12.81 9.51
CA LYS A 79 -5.56 13.51 10.79
C LYS A 79 -5.42 12.56 11.98
N GLU A 80 -6.13 11.44 11.98
CA GLU A 80 -6.09 10.48 13.08
C GLU A 80 -4.72 9.79 13.20
N THR A 81 -4.04 9.55 12.07
CA THR A 81 -2.68 9.00 12.09
C THR A 81 -1.69 9.98 12.68
N GLU A 82 -1.72 11.26 12.29
CA GLU A 82 -0.87 12.29 12.89
C GLU A 82 -1.10 12.38 14.41
N LYS A 83 -2.36 12.34 14.87
CA LYS A 83 -2.66 12.29 16.32
C LYS A 83 -2.01 11.09 17.01
N LEU A 84 -2.13 9.89 16.44
CA LEU A 84 -1.54 8.68 17.02
C LEU A 84 -0.01 8.80 17.11
N LEU A 85 0.63 9.27 16.04
CA LEU A 85 2.08 9.47 16.00
C LEU A 85 2.52 10.50 17.05
N ARG A 86 1.78 11.59 17.23
CA ARG A 86 2.05 12.58 18.30
C ARG A 86 1.89 11.99 19.69
N ILE A 87 0.88 11.17 19.92
CA ILE A 87 0.68 10.47 21.20
C ILE A 87 1.88 9.56 21.49
N PHE A 88 2.36 8.81 20.49
CA PHE A 88 3.53 7.94 20.65
C PHE A 88 4.80 8.75 20.92
N ASP A 89 5.01 9.84 20.19
CA ASP A 89 6.15 10.74 20.35
C ASP A 89 6.22 11.36 21.75
N GLN A 90 5.10 11.93 22.23
CA GLN A 90 5.00 12.53 23.56
C GLN A 90 5.14 11.54 24.72
N ASN A 91 5.01 10.25 24.43
CA ASN A 91 5.11 9.19 25.42
C ASN A 91 6.34 8.30 25.20
N ASP A 92 7.36 8.75 24.47
CA ASP A 92 8.61 8.00 24.25
C ASP A 92 8.40 6.60 23.66
N ILE A 93 7.39 6.42 22.79
CA ILE A 93 7.14 5.16 22.09
C ILE A 93 7.79 5.26 20.72
N PHE A 94 8.85 4.47 20.52
CA PHE A 94 9.48 4.36 19.20
C PHE A 94 8.55 3.66 18.23
N CYS A 95 8.27 4.33 17.11
CA CYS A 95 7.29 3.87 16.13
C CYS A 95 7.80 4.08 14.71
N ILE A 96 7.61 3.07 13.87
CA ILE A 96 7.95 3.11 12.45
C ILE A 96 6.65 2.95 11.66
N PRO A 97 6.10 4.01 11.06
CA PRO A 97 4.99 3.89 10.12
C PRO A 97 5.40 2.99 8.94
N LEU A 98 4.49 2.15 8.46
CA LEU A 98 4.79 1.14 7.45
C LEU A 98 3.90 1.26 6.23
N LYS A 99 4.34 0.64 5.14
CA LYS A 99 3.51 0.27 3.99
C LYS A 99 2.75 1.48 3.48
N GLY A 100 1.43 1.42 3.53
CA GLY A 100 0.60 2.35 2.80
C GLY A 100 0.75 3.80 3.18
N TYR A 101 1.12 4.05 4.43
CA TYR A 101 1.39 5.39 4.91
C TYR A 101 2.64 6.00 4.23
N ASN A 102 3.68 5.20 4.00
CA ASN A 102 4.89 5.65 3.31
C ASN A 102 4.68 5.66 1.79
N LEU A 103 4.08 4.59 1.27
CA LEU A 103 3.93 4.34 -0.17
C LEU A 103 2.97 5.30 -0.87
N LYS A 104 1.98 5.87 -0.17
CA LYS A 104 1.05 6.84 -0.78
C LYS A 104 1.75 8.06 -1.36
N LYS A 105 2.91 8.43 -0.82
CA LYS A 105 3.71 9.58 -1.27
C LYS A 105 4.38 9.33 -2.63
N LEU A 106 4.46 8.06 -3.07
CA LEU A 106 5.06 7.68 -4.35
C LEU A 106 4.07 7.81 -5.52
N TYR A 107 2.77 7.92 -5.23
CA TYR A 107 1.74 8.09 -6.24
C TYR A 107 1.71 9.55 -6.72
N PRO A 108 1.30 9.83 -7.97
CA PRO A 108 1.19 11.21 -8.47
C PRO A 108 0.32 12.11 -7.60
N SER A 109 -0.71 11.54 -6.97
CA SER A 109 -1.41 12.14 -5.84
C SER A 109 -1.60 11.09 -4.75
N SER A 110 -1.41 11.48 -3.50
CA SER A 110 -1.53 10.59 -2.35
C SER A 110 -2.94 10.00 -2.19
N ASP A 111 -3.96 10.70 -2.69
CA ASP A 111 -5.35 10.25 -2.71
C ASP A 111 -5.59 9.06 -3.65
N MET A 112 -4.72 8.85 -4.64
CA MET A 112 -4.80 7.71 -5.55
C MET A 112 -4.53 6.39 -4.82
N ARG A 113 -3.86 6.45 -3.66
CA ARG A 113 -3.53 5.27 -2.85
C ARG A 113 -4.39 5.21 -1.60
N PHE A 114 -5.63 4.76 -1.76
CA PHE A 114 -6.54 4.53 -0.64
C PHE A 114 -5.95 3.55 0.38
N LEU A 115 -5.95 3.94 1.65
CA LEU A 115 -5.49 3.11 2.76
C LEU A 115 -6.69 2.47 3.48
N THR A 116 -6.65 1.15 3.60
CA THR A 116 -7.65 0.38 4.34
C THR A 116 -7.45 0.45 5.85
N ASP A 117 -6.19 0.53 6.24
CA ASP A 117 -5.63 0.44 7.57
C ASP A 117 -4.35 1.29 7.65
N PHE A 118 -3.98 1.63 8.88
CA PHE A 118 -2.67 2.17 9.21
C PHE A 118 -1.86 1.09 9.92
N ASP A 119 -0.66 0.80 9.41
CA ASP A 119 0.28 -0.13 10.01
C ASP A 119 1.48 0.62 10.57
N CYS A 120 1.90 0.25 11.78
CA CYS A 120 3.19 0.69 12.31
C CYS A 120 3.90 -0.43 13.08
N LEU A 121 5.23 -0.37 13.15
CA LEU A 121 6.04 -1.21 14.02
C LEU A 121 6.40 -0.45 15.30
N VAL A 122 6.22 -1.09 16.45
CA VAL A 122 6.68 -0.64 17.77
C VAL A 122 7.43 -1.77 18.47
N LYS A 123 8.12 -1.48 19.57
CA LYS A 123 8.68 -2.54 20.41
C LYS A 123 7.54 -3.26 21.13
N LYS A 124 7.50 -4.59 21.03
CA LYS A 124 6.44 -5.39 21.69
C LYS A 124 6.40 -5.20 23.22
N SER A 125 7.54 -4.88 23.84
CA SER A 125 7.62 -4.52 25.25
C SER A 125 6.78 -3.30 25.63
N ASP A 126 6.47 -2.42 24.67
CA ASP A 126 5.70 -1.19 24.91
C ASP A 126 4.18 -1.43 24.86
N TYR A 127 3.71 -2.63 24.52
CA TYR A 127 2.28 -2.94 24.43
C TYR A 127 1.48 -2.58 25.70
N PRO A 128 1.94 -2.89 26.93
CA PRO A 128 1.23 -2.48 28.14
C PRO A 128 1.13 -0.95 28.28
N LYS A 129 2.21 -0.23 27.91
CA LYS A 129 2.26 1.24 27.94
C LYS A 129 1.31 1.84 26.89
N ILE A 130 1.33 1.32 25.67
CA ILE A 130 0.42 1.71 24.57
C ILE A 130 -1.04 1.51 24.98
N LYS A 131 -1.39 0.34 25.51
CA LYS A 131 -2.76 0.07 25.99
C LYS A 131 -3.21 1.06 27.07
N LYS A 132 -2.31 1.42 27.98
CA LYS A 132 -2.60 2.40 29.03
C LYS A 132 -2.85 3.79 28.44
N ILE A 133 -1.98 4.26 27.56
CA ILE A 133 -2.05 5.60 26.97
C ILE A 133 -3.28 5.75 26.08
N LEU A 134 -3.56 4.76 25.23
CA LEU A 134 -4.67 4.85 24.28
C LEU A 134 -6.05 4.68 24.93
N LYS A 135 -6.13 4.17 26.18
CA LYS A 135 -7.39 3.99 26.90
C LYS A 135 -8.18 5.30 27.06
N ASP A 136 -7.47 6.42 27.23
CA ASP A 136 -8.07 7.74 27.45
C ASP A 136 -8.15 8.58 26.17
N THR A 137 -8.13 7.92 25.00
CA THR A 137 -8.18 8.54 23.67
C THR A 137 -9.38 8.04 22.87
N GLU A 138 -9.57 8.56 21.65
CA GLU A 138 -10.61 8.09 20.73
C GLU A 138 -10.30 6.74 20.05
N PHE A 139 -9.10 6.17 20.28
CA PHE A 139 -8.70 4.88 19.75
C PHE A 139 -9.30 3.74 20.57
N ILE A 140 -10.31 3.09 20.03
CA ILE A 140 -11.03 1.97 20.66
C ILE A 140 -10.25 0.68 20.42
N TYR A 141 -9.83 0.02 21.49
CA TYR A 141 -9.20 -1.30 21.39
C TYR A 141 -10.16 -2.32 20.77
N ASP A 142 -9.70 -3.03 19.74
CA ASP A 142 -10.45 -4.10 19.05
C ASP A 142 -9.99 -5.47 19.56
N LYS A 143 -8.73 -5.84 19.26
CA LYS A 143 -8.17 -7.14 19.62
C LYS A 143 -6.65 -7.14 19.61
N GLN A 144 -6.05 -8.20 20.13
CA GLN A 144 -4.63 -8.48 20.01
C GLN A 144 -4.43 -9.81 19.29
N THR A 145 -3.58 -9.82 18.27
CA THR A 145 -3.12 -11.03 17.60
C THR A 145 -1.70 -11.38 18.05
N VAL A 146 -1.14 -12.45 17.50
CA VAL A 146 0.27 -12.80 17.71
C VAL A 146 1.21 -11.69 17.20
N LYS A 147 0.78 -10.94 16.17
CA LYS A 147 1.60 -9.97 15.43
C LYS A 147 1.40 -8.52 15.92
N HIS A 148 0.16 -8.12 16.22
CA HIS A 148 -0.19 -6.72 16.46
C HIS A 148 -1.31 -6.51 17.49
N LEU A 149 -1.38 -5.30 18.04
CA LEU A 149 -2.59 -4.75 18.64
C LEU A 149 -3.45 -4.13 17.52
N SER A 150 -4.76 -4.27 17.61
CA SER A 150 -5.72 -3.66 16.69
C SER A 150 -6.55 -2.62 17.43
N TYR A 151 -6.66 -1.43 16.86
CA TYR A 151 -7.52 -0.35 17.34
C TYR A 151 -8.39 0.17 16.21
N ARG A 152 -9.51 0.80 16.57
CA ARG A 152 -10.37 1.51 15.63
C ARG A 152 -10.67 2.90 16.12
N THR A 153 -10.75 3.87 15.21
CA THR A 153 -11.35 5.17 15.53
C THR A 153 -12.88 5.05 15.49
N PRO A 154 -13.64 6.03 16.02
CA PRO A 154 -15.10 6.01 15.97
C PRO A 154 -15.63 5.99 14.51
N SER A 155 -14.86 6.51 13.57
CA SER A 155 -15.15 6.45 12.13
C SER A 155 -14.88 5.08 11.47
N GLY A 156 -14.38 4.10 12.23
CA GLY A 156 -14.13 2.74 11.77
C GLY A 156 -12.77 2.51 11.09
N LEU A 157 -11.86 3.49 11.12
CA LEU A 157 -10.49 3.34 10.59
C LEU A 157 -9.72 2.33 11.43
N LEU A 158 -9.06 1.35 10.78
CA LEU A 158 -8.29 0.31 11.45
C LEU A 158 -6.84 0.74 11.63
N TYR A 159 -6.31 0.53 12.83
CA TYR A 159 -4.92 0.76 13.20
C TYR A 159 -4.32 -0.55 13.70
N GLU A 160 -3.29 -1.04 13.02
CA GLU A 160 -2.54 -2.24 13.39
C GLU A 160 -1.15 -1.86 13.89
N ILE A 161 -0.97 -1.96 15.22
CA ILE A 161 0.28 -1.65 15.90
C ILE A 161 1.05 -2.96 16.07
N HIS A 162 1.96 -3.24 15.14
CA HIS A 162 2.76 -4.44 15.06
C HIS A 162 3.92 -4.41 16.06
N GLY A 163 4.20 -5.57 16.64
CA GLY A 163 5.37 -5.81 17.48
C GLY A 163 6.27 -6.90 16.90
N LYS A 164 5.93 -7.37 15.70
CA LYS A 164 6.68 -8.33 14.88
C LYS A 164 6.30 -8.14 13.41
N LEU A 165 7.28 -8.07 12.51
CA LEU A 165 7.09 -7.94 11.06
C LEU A 165 7.22 -9.29 10.38
N TYR A 166 6.15 -9.76 9.74
CA TYR A 166 6.19 -10.87 8.77
C TYR A 166 7.16 -12.01 9.10
N GLY A 167 7.12 -12.52 10.34
CA GLY A 167 8.18 -13.40 10.88
C GLY A 167 8.47 -14.71 10.12
N ARG A 168 7.74 -14.99 9.05
CA ARG A 168 8.05 -16.04 8.07
C ARG A 168 9.18 -15.62 7.10
N PHE A 169 9.35 -14.33 6.86
CA PHE A 169 10.26 -13.76 5.86
C PHE A 169 11.34 -12.89 6.50
N LEU A 170 10.99 -12.09 7.50
CA LEU A 170 11.92 -11.17 8.16
C LEU A 170 12.24 -11.69 9.56
N ASP A 171 13.53 -11.63 9.92
CA ASP A 171 14.01 -12.09 11.22
C ASP A 171 13.99 -10.97 12.27
N GLU A 172 14.11 -11.34 13.53
CA GLU A 172 14.09 -10.37 14.65
C GLU A 172 15.29 -9.42 14.60
N ASN A 173 16.39 -9.83 13.96
CA ASN A 173 17.56 -8.97 13.77
C ASN A 173 17.25 -7.83 12.79
N PHE A 174 16.55 -8.12 11.70
CA PHE A 174 16.03 -7.09 10.79
C PHE A 174 15.19 -6.08 11.56
N GLU A 175 14.19 -6.56 12.30
CA GLU A 175 13.26 -5.72 13.06
C GLU A 175 13.99 -4.82 14.06
N LYS A 176 14.95 -5.37 14.82
CA LYS A 176 15.76 -4.60 15.76
C LYS A 176 16.57 -3.52 15.06
N ASN A 177 17.15 -3.83 13.90
CA ASN A 177 17.94 -2.87 13.13
C ASN A 177 17.09 -1.72 12.57
N LEU A 178 15.80 -1.92 12.32
CA LEU A 178 14.90 -0.84 11.89
C LEU A 178 14.79 0.28 12.94
N PHE A 179 14.94 -0.03 14.23
CA PHE A 179 14.92 0.98 15.30
C PHE A 179 16.17 1.88 15.33
N ASN A 180 17.16 1.62 14.47
CA ASN A 180 18.31 2.50 14.24
C ASN A 180 18.11 3.43 13.04
N CYS A 181 16.95 3.40 12.39
CA CYS A 181 16.62 4.32 11.31
C CYS A 181 16.60 5.78 11.79
N LYS A 182 16.69 6.71 10.85
CA LYS A 182 16.65 8.14 11.14
C LYS A 182 15.27 8.52 11.71
N LYS A 183 15.25 9.56 12.55
CA LYS A 183 14.00 10.17 13.01
C LYS A 183 13.30 10.86 11.84
N ALA A 184 11.98 10.81 11.83
CA ALA A 184 11.16 11.62 10.95
C ALA A 184 11.22 13.09 11.37
N ASP A 185 11.12 14.00 10.41
CA ASP A 185 11.18 15.44 10.69
C ASP A 185 10.09 15.88 11.67
N GLY A 186 10.49 16.62 12.70
CA GLY A 186 9.58 17.13 13.73
C GLY A 186 9.11 16.09 14.75
N TYR A 187 9.80 14.95 14.86
CA TYR A 187 9.53 13.88 15.82
C TYR A 187 10.82 13.40 16.50
N GLU A 188 10.70 12.95 17.74
CA GLU A 188 11.80 12.40 18.53
C GLU A 188 11.83 10.87 18.53
N THR A 189 10.68 10.21 18.43
CA THR A 189 10.57 8.73 18.46
C THR A 189 9.94 8.11 17.22
N ILE A 190 9.42 8.91 16.29
CA ILE A 190 8.92 8.41 15.02
C ILE A 190 10.10 8.25 14.07
N LEU A 191 10.30 7.04 13.55
CA LEU A 191 11.42 6.71 12.68
C LEU A 191 10.96 6.57 11.22
N GLN A 192 11.84 6.97 10.31
CA GLN A 192 11.63 6.91 8.87
C GLN A 192 12.47 5.80 8.26
N LEU A 193 11.80 4.87 7.57
CA LEU A 193 12.48 3.84 6.78
C LEU A 193 13.26 4.46 5.62
N ASP A 194 14.45 3.93 5.37
CA ASP A 194 15.09 4.13 4.09
C ASP A 194 14.39 3.33 2.98
N LYS A 195 14.70 3.67 1.73
CA LYS A 195 14.01 3.12 0.56
C LYS A 195 14.21 1.61 0.43
N GLU A 196 15.41 1.10 0.71
CA GLU A 196 15.70 -0.34 0.59
C GLU A 196 14.98 -1.16 1.65
N ASN A 197 14.90 -0.66 2.89
CA ASN A 197 14.14 -1.31 3.97
C ASN A 197 12.62 -1.26 3.68
N GLU A 198 12.09 -0.11 3.21
CA GLU A 198 10.67 -0.01 2.78
C GLU A 198 10.36 -0.99 1.64
N TYR A 199 11.28 -1.11 0.68
CA TYR A 199 11.16 -2.05 -0.43
C TYR A 199 11.10 -3.50 0.07
N LEU A 200 12.05 -3.89 0.92
CA LEU A 200 12.11 -5.26 1.46
C LEU A 200 10.86 -5.59 2.30
N ILE A 201 10.39 -4.67 3.13
CA ILE A 201 9.16 -4.84 3.92
C ILE A 201 7.95 -4.99 3.00
N THR A 202 7.87 -4.20 1.93
CA THR A 202 6.80 -4.29 0.93
C THR A 202 6.83 -5.64 0.19
N GLN A 203 8.02 -6.15 -0.13
CA GLN A 203 8.19 -7.49 -0.71
C GLN A 203 7.76 -8.61 0.24
N ALA A 204 8.18 -8.55 1.50
CA ALA A 204 7.77 -9.52 2.53
C ALA A 204 6.25 -9.51 2.75
N HIS A 205 5.63 -8.32 2.73
CA HIS A 205 4.18 -8.17 2.79
C HIS A 205 3.48 -8.80 1.59
N LEU A 206 3.95 -8.48 0.38
CA LEU A 206 3.42 -9.05 -0.86
C LEU A 206 3.53 -10.58 -0.88
N ALA A 207 4.68 -11.13 -0.47
CA ALA A 207 4.88 -12.58 -0.36
C ALA A 207 3.95 -13.20 0.70
N SER A 208 3.72 -12.53 1.82
CA SER A 208 2.75 -13.00 2.83
C SER A 208 1.34 -13.07 2.27
N HIS A 209 0.91 -12.08 1.49
CA HIS A 209 -0.41 -12.06 0.86
C HIS A 209 -0.53 -13.10 -0.27
N PHE A 210 0.54 -13.32 -1.04
CA PHE A 210 0.60 -14.37 -2.06
C PHE A 210 0.26 -15.73 -1.46
N LEU A 211 0.90 -16.06 -0.34
CA LEU A 211 0.73 -17.37 0.30
C LEU A 211 -0.65 -17.53 0.97
N SER A 212 -1.36 -16.43 1.23
CA SER A 212 -2.71 -16.46 1.80
C SER A 212 -3.82 -16.23 0.77
N GLY A 213 -3.53 -16.17 -0.53
CA GLY A 213 -4.58 -15.99 -1.54
C GLY A 213 -5.05 -14.54 -1.77
N GLY A 214 -4.32 -13.53 -1.29
CA GLY A 214 -4.86 -12.18 -1.10
C GLY A 214 -4.02 -11.05 -1.69
N ILE A 215 -3.48 -11.21 -2.90
CA ILE A 215 -2.85 -10.10 -3.64
C ILE A 215 -3.92 -9.37 -4.45
N GLY A 216 -3.81 -8.05 -4.53
CA GLY A 216 -4.52 -7.26 -5.54
C GLY A 216 -3.56 -6.36 -6.32
N VAL A 217 -4.05 -5.79 -7.42
CA VAL A 217 -3.24 -4.95 -8.32
C VAL A 217 -2.58 -3.77 -7.60
N ARG A 218 -3.16 -3.26 -6.50
CA ARG A 218 -2.56 -2.21 -5.67
C ARG A 218 -1.16 -2.57 -5.18
N ASN A 219 -0.94 -3.83 -4.77
CA ASN A 219 0.38 -4.24 -4.30
C ASN A 219 1.40 -4.23 -5.45
N ILE A 220 0.96 -4.45 -6.68
CA ILE A 220 1.80 -4.37 -7.88
C ILE A 220 2.13 -2.92 -8.22
N ILE A 221 1.17 -1.99 -8.07
CA ILE A 221 1.40 -0.54 -8.24
C ILE A 221 2.42 -0.05 -7.21
N ASP A 222 2.25 -0.42 -5.93
CA ASP A 222 3.19 -0.08 -4.85
C ASP A 222 4.62 -0.54 -5.18
N LEU A 223 4.77 -1.80 -5.61
CA LEU A 223 6.05 -2.34 -6.04
C LEU A 223 6.61 -1.58 -7.25
N TYR A 224 5.80 -1.32 -8.26
CA TYR A 224 6.22 -0.62 -9.46
C TYR A 224 6.79 0.77 -9.13
N LEU A 225 6.08 1.54 -8.31
CA LEU A 225 6.50 2.89 -7.90
C LEU A 225 7.74 2.86 -7.02
N LEU A 226 7.86 1.89 -6.10
CA LEU A 226 9.07 1.66 -5.33
C LEU A 226 10.26 1.34 -6.21
N ASN A 227 10.09 0.45 -7.20
CA ASN A 227 11.15 0.02 -8.09
C ASN A 227 11.65 1.14 -9.02
N LYS A 228 10.88 2.22 -9.19
CA LYS A 228 11.29 3.44 -9.90
C LYS A 228 12.06 4.44 -9.04
N GLN A 229 12.13 4.22 -7.72
CA GLN A 229 12.90 5.11 -6.85
C GLN A 229 14.41 4.93 -7.09
N ASP A 230 15.16 5.98 -6.79
CA ASP A 230 16.61 5.91 -6.70
C ASP A 230 17.01 5.04 -5.50
N LEU A 231 17.30 3.78 -5.78
CA LEU A 231 17.59 2.70 -4.84
C LEU A 231 19.06 2.29 -4.97
N ASP A 232 19.72 2.03 -3.85
CA ASP A 232 20.98 1.30 -3.87
C ASP A 232 20.71 -0.16 -4.26
N ARG A 233 20.94 -0.48 -5.55
CA ARG A 233 20.67 -1.81 -6.10
C ARG A 233 21.55 -2.90 -5.51
N ASN A 234 22.78 -2.58 -5.10
CA ASN A 234 23.66 -3.57 -4.50
C ASN A 234 23.13 -3.94 -3.11
N ARG A 235 22.87 -2.93 -2.28
CA ARG A 235 22.29 -3.13 -0.94
C ARG A 235 20.93 -3.83 -1.01
N LEU A 236 20.06 -3.44 -1.94
CA LEU A 236 18.75 -4.07 -2.10
C LEU A 236 18.88 -5.55 -2.50
N ASN A 237 19.79 -5.88 -3.42
CA ASN A 237 20.02 -7.27 -3.83
C ASN A 237 20.54 -8.11 -2.67
N GLU A 238 21.49 -7.60 -1.88
CA GLU A 238 22.00 -8.28 -0.67
C GLU A 238 20.86 -8.56 0.34
N LEU A 239 19.99 -7.57 0.57
CA LEU A 239 18.82 -7.72 1.42
C LEU A 239 17.85 -8.79 0.90
N LEU A 240 17.51 -8.75 -0.39
CA LEU A 240 16.61 -9.70 -1.02
C LEU A 240 17.17 -11.13 -1.01
N GLU A 241 18.48 -11.31 -1.20
CA GLU A 241 19.14 -12.61 -1.11
C GLU A 241 19.13 -13.13 0.33
N LYS A 242 19.53 -12.29 1.29
CA LYS A 242 19.56 -12.64 2.71
C LYS A 242 18.21 -13.16 3.21
N TYR A 243 17.11 -12.55 2.77
CA TYR A 243 15.75 -12.92 3.19
C TYR A 243 15.02 -13.84 2.19
N ASN A 244 15.73 -14.42 1.22
CA ASN A 244 15.18 -15.35 0.22
C ASN A 244 14.00 -14.80 -0.60
N LEU A 245 13.98 -13.49 -0.85
CA LEU A 245 12.94 -12.77 -1.59
C LEU A 245 13.35 -12.40 -3.01
N LYS A 246 14.60 -12.65 -3.42
CA LYS A 246 15.11 -12.25 -4.75
C LYS A 246 14.29 -12.78 -5.93
N SER A 247 14.11 -14.10 -6.03
CA SER A 247 13.34 -14.70 -7.14
C SER A 247 11.87 -14.27 -7.13
N PHE A 248 11.28 -14.10 -5.94
CA PHE A 248 9.92 -13.58 -5.81
C PHE A 248 9.82 -12.14 -6.33
N ASN A 249 10.76 -11.29 -5.91
CA ASN A 249 10.87 -9.92 -6.39
C ASN A 249 11.01 -9.84 -7.91
N GLU A 250 11.93 -10.60 -8.51
CA GLU A 250 12.15 -10.61 -9.97
C GLU A 250 10.87 -10.92 -10.75
N LYS A 251 10.09 -11.91 -10.29
CA LYS A 251 8.80 -12.27 -10.90
C LYS A 251 7.79 -11.14 -10.82
N PHE A 252 7.60 -10.57 -9.63
CA PHE A 252 6.61 -9.51 -9.43
C PHE A 252 7.02 -8.17 -10.06
N VAL A 253 8.32 -7.89 -10.17
CA VAL A 253 8.83 -6.77 -10.97
C VAL A 253 8.52 -7.01 -12.45
N LYS A 254 8.72 -8.21 -12.99
CA LYS A 254 8.32 -8.54 -14.37
C LYS A 254 6.82 -8.32 -14.58
N ILE A 255 5.97 -8.77 -13.66
CA ILE A 255 4.52 -8.51 -13.72
C ILE A 255 4.22 -7.01 -13.76
N ALA A 256 4.84 -6.24 -12.87
CA ALA A 256 4.66 -4.79 -12.83
C ALA A 256 5.02 -4.12 -14.17
N LYS A 257 6.12 -4.55 -14.80
CA LYS A 257 6.53 -4.03 -16.11
C LYS A 257 5.61 -4.47 -17.26
N ILE A 258 5.10 -5.69 -17.24
CA ILE A 258 4.10 -6.13 -18.22
C ILE A 258 2.86 -5.22 -18.12
N LEU A 259 2.35 -5.00 -16.90
CA LEU A 259 1.14 -4.21 -16.69
C LEU A 259 1.34 -2.72 -16.99
N PHE A 260 2.48 -2.14 -16.62
CA PHE A 260 2.63 -0.68 -16.60
C PHE A 260 3.67 -0.13 -17.59
N ASP A 261 4.62 -0.94 -18.07
CA ASP A 261 5.56 -0.56 -19.14
C ASP A 261 5.18 -1.17 -20.49
N GLY A 262 4.30 -2.18 -20.52
CA GLY A 262 3.90 -2.87 -21.74
C GLY A 262 4.93 -3.89 -22.23
N GLU A 263 5.74 -4.45 -21.32
CA GLU A 263 6.59 -5.60 -21.64
C GLU A 263 5.73 -6.81 -22.10
N PRO A 264 6.25 -7.67 -23.00
CA PRO A 264 5.50 -8.83 -23.46
C PRO A 264 5.28 -9.84 -22.33
N SER A 265 4.10 -10.43 -22.29
CA SER A 265 3.79 -11.54 -21.40
C SER A 265 4.11 -12.90 -22.03
N ASP A 266 4.29 -13.89 -21.16
CA ASP A 266 4.29 -15.32 -21.45
C ASP A 266 3.21 -16.04 -20.64
N GLU A 267 2.98 -17.31 -20.93
CA GLU A 267 1.96 -18.14 -20.26
C GLU A 267 2.09 -18.14 -18.73
N TYR A 268 3.31 -18.10 -18.19
CA TYR A 268 3.53 -18.05 -16.75
C TYR A 268 3.07 -16.71 -16.16
N SER A 269 3.46 -15.60 -16.78
CA SER A 269 3.06 -14.27 -16.35
C SER A 269 1.55 -14.02 -16.51
N ASP A 270 0.91 -14.55 -17.56
CA ASP A 270 -0.54 -14.45 -17.74
C ASP A 270 -1.30 -15.16 -16.62
N ASN A 271 -0.85 -16.37 -16.24
CA ASN A 271 -1.42 -17.10 -15.11
C ASN A 271 -1.26 -16.33 -13.79
N LEU A 272 -0.12 -15.67 -13.57
CA LEU A 272 0.11 -14.86 -12.38
C LEU A 272 -0.71 -13.56 -12.38
N ILE A 273 -0.90 -12.92 -13.55
CA ILE A 273 -1.77 -11.75 -13.69
C ILE A 273 -3.21 -12.11 -13.40
N ASN A 274 -3.71 -13.24 -13.91
CA ASN A 274 -5.08 -13.71 -13.66
C ASN A 274 -5.33 -14.09 -12.19
N TYR A 275 -4.27 -14.34 -11.43
CA TYR A 275 -4.35 -14.60 -10.00
C TYR A 275 -4.49 -13.31 -9.15
N VAL A 276 -3.97 -12.18 -9.65
CA VAL A 276 -3.95 -10.86 -8.99
C VAL A 276 -5.26 -10.09 -9.20
#